data_AF-A0A8D0BY78-F1
#
_entry.id   AF-A0A8D0BY78-F1
#
_cell.length_a   1.000
_cell.length_b   1.000
_cell.length_c   1.000
_cell.angle_alpha   90.00
_cell.angle_beta   90.00
_cell.angle_gamma   90.00
#
_symmetry.space_group_name_H-M   'P 1'
#
loop_
_entity.id
_entity.type
_entity.pdbx_description
1 polymer ?
#
loop_
_entity_poly.entity_id
_entity_poly.type
_entity_poly.pdbx_seq_one_letter_code
_entity_poly.pdbx_strand_id
1 'polypeptide(L)'
;MVEGAKSGRRKTRRRQTRRQAPPLPLPAAAILCDCVRPRRTGERERSRCLSTPLPPDSWASSSAGKPRRGLFAAAAPSPAPALSQPPSLSLRRRLGDQPARRPPAMPSSPLRVAVVCSSNQNRSMEAHNILSKRGFSVRSFGTGTHVKLPGPAPDKPNVYDFKTTYDQMYNDLLRKDKELYTQNGILHMLDRNKRIKPRPERFQNCKDVFDLILTCEERVYDQVVEDLNSRDQETCQPVHVINVDIQDNHEEATLGAFLICELCQCIQHTEDMENEIDELLQEFEEKSGRTFLHTVCFY
;
A
#
# COMPACT_ATOMS: atom_id res chain seq x y z
N MET A 1 -10.73 85.30 20.00
CA MET A 1 -9.81 86.45 19.90
C MET A 1 -8.42 85.97 20.29
N VAL A 2 -7.47 86.13 19.35
CA VAL A 2 -6.01 86.38 19.48
C VAL A 2 -5.19 85.31 20.24
N GLU A 3 -4.46 84.42 19.56
CA GLU A 3 -3.10 84.54 18.94
C GLU A 3 -1.92 84.62 19.91
N GLY A 4 -0.85 83.86 19.62
CA GLY A 4 0.45 83.96 20.29
C GLY A 4 1.49 82.92 19.85
N ALA A 5 2.00 83.06 18.62
CA ALA A 5 3.03 82.22 17.99
C ALA A 5 4.48 82.51 18.43
N LYS A 6 5.40 81.54 18.21
CA LYS A 6 6.86 81.69 17.88
C LYS A 6 7.40 80.31 17.44
N SER A 7 7.61 80.03 16.14
CA SER A 7 8.73 80.39 15.25
C SER A 7 10.02 79.57 15.47
N GLY A 8 10.43 78.76 14.47
CA GLY A 8 11.69 78.00 14.51
C GLY A 8 12.04 77.12 13.30
N ARG A 9 12.18 77.73 12.11
CA ARG A 9 12.97 77.35 10.89
C ARG A 9 13.05 75.89 10.35
N ARG A 10 12.49 75.79 9.14
CA ARG A 10 12.75 74.93 7.96
C ARG A 10 14.19 74.37 7.78
N LYS A 11 14.27 73.09 7.38
CA LYS A 11 15.11 72.62 6.25
C LYS A 11 14.32 71.62 5.38
N THR A 12 14.16 71.99 4.12
CA THR A 12 13.52 71.28 3.01
C THR A 12 14.35 70.07 2.54
N ARG A 13 13.75 68.87 2.50
CA ARG A 13 14.28 67.72 1.73
C ARG A 13 13.33 67.44 0.56
N ARG A 14 13.88 67.51 -0.66
CA ARG A 14 13.18 67.35 -1.93
C ARG A 14 12.63 65.91 -2.10
N ARG A 15 11.43 65.84 -2.67
CA ARG A 15 10.74 64.64 -3.16
C ARG A 15 11.55 63.96 -4.28
N GLN A 16 11.59 62.63 -4.25
CA GLN A 16 11.76 61.81 -5.45
C GLN A 16 10.71 60.69 -5.42
N THR A 17 9.69 60.87 -6.24
CA THR A 17 8.65 59.89 -6.58
C THR A 17 9.27 58.84 -7.51
N ARG A 18 9.41 57.59 -7.04
CA ARG A 18 9.78 56.47 -7.90
C ARG A 18 8.49 55.91 -8.52
N ARG A 19 8.33 56.11 -9.83
CA ARG A 19 7.24 55.58 -10.64
C ARG A 19 7.38 54.05 -10.77
N GLN A 20 6.27 53.35 -10.62
CA GLN A 20 6.09 51.94 -10.95
C GLN A 20 6.26 51.73 -12.47
N ALA A 21 6.91 50.63 -12.86
CA ALA A 21 6.98 50.15 -14.23
C ALA A 21 6.13 48.87 -14.37
N PRO A 22 5.39 48.71 -15.49
CA PRO A 22 4.45 47.59 -15.71
C PRO A 22 5.18 46.29 -16.12
N PRO A 23 4.51 45.12 -16.04
CA PRO A 23 5.11 43.82 -16.34
C PRO A 23 5.35 43.63 -17.85
N LEU A 24 6.44 42.93 -18.19
CA LEU A 24 6.76 42.54 -19.56
C LEU A 24 6.03 41.26 -19.97
N PRO A 25 5.65 41.10 -21.26
CA PRO A 25 4.77 40.02 -21.72
C PRO A 25 5.52 38.73 -22.10
N LEU A 26 4.78 37.62 -22.00
CA LEU A 26 5.10 36.28 -22.50
C LEU A 26 5.26 36.24 -24.03
N PRO A 27 6.00 35.29 -24.60
CA PRO A 27 5.74 34.79 -25.93
C PRO A 27 4.84 33.53 -25.89
N ALA A 28 3.77 33.57 -26.67
CA ALA A 28 2.88 32.46 -26.95
C ALA A 28 3.33 31.68 -28.20
N ALA A 29 3.03 30.38 -28.16
CA ALA A 29 2.69 29.47 -29.27
C ALA A 29 3.73 29.15 -30.36
N ALA A 30 4.05 27.86 -30.46
CA ALA A 30 4.05 27.16 -31.74
C ALA A 30 3.37 25.79 -31.55
N ILE A 31 2.11 25.72 -31.98
CA ILE A 31 1.45 24.47 -32.39
C ILE A 31 1.98 24.17 -33.79
N LEU A 32 2.58 23.00 -33.99
CA LEU A 32 2.57 22.32 -35.28
C LEU A 32 2.31 20.83 -35.04
N CYS A 33 1.03 20.49 -35.23
CA CYS A 33 0.63 19.20 -35.75
C CYS A 33 1.17 19.12 -37.18
N ASP A 34 1.95 18.08 -37.50
CA ASP A 34 1.99 17.59 -38.88
C ASP A 34 2.25 16.10 -38.95
N CYS A 35 1.23 15.41 -39.45
CA CYS A 35 1.25 14.06 -39.95
C CYS A 35 2.16 13.98 -41.18
N VAL A 36 3.22 13.16 -41.17
CA VAL A 36 3.83 12.67 -42.43
C VAL A 36 4.40 11.25 -42.25
N ARG A 37 3.61 10.24 -42.68
CA ARG A 37 4.13 9.14 -43.53
C ARG A 37 4.30 9.72 -44.95
N PRO A 38 5.32 9.37 -45.75
CA PRO A 38 5.26 8.18 -46.64
C PRO A 38 6.68 7.56 -46.84
N ARG A 39 6.99 6.49 -47.57
CA ARG A 39 6.51 5.75 -48.77
C ARG A 39 6.95 4.28 -48.59
N ARG A 40 6.17 3.26 -48.94
CA ARG A 40 5.93 2.70 -50.30
C ARG A 40 7.20 2.39 -51.10
N THR A 41 7.64 1.13 -51.00
CA THR A 41 7.94 0.24 -52.14
C THR A 41 7.04 -0.99 -51.89
N GLY A 42 6.29 -1.58 -52.81
CA GLY A 42 6.31 -1.54 -54.27
C GLY A 42 6.56 -2.96 -54.76
N GLU A 43 5.50 -3.78 -54.88
CA GLU A 43 5.31 -4.93 -55.78
C GLU A 43 3.97 -5.61 -55.41
N ARG A 44 2.94 -5.58 -56.27
CA ARG A 44 2.60 -6.60 -57.30
C ARG A 44 2.58 -8.01 -56.68
N GLU A 45 1.52 -8.81 -56.74
CA GLU A 45 0.55 -8.99 -57.82
C GLU A 45 -0.73 -9.70 -57.32
N ARG A 46 -1.76 -9.63 -58.16
CA ARG A 46 -3.11 -10.17 -57.98
C ARG A 46 -3.11 -11.70 -57.94
N SER A 47 -4.06 -12.31 -57.24
CA SER A 47 -5.05 -13.20 -57.86
C SER A 47 -6.12 -13.68 -56.87
N ARG A 48 -7.31 -13.90 -57.44
CA ARG A 48 -8.62 -14.13 -56.81
C ARG A 48 -8.83 -15.59 -56.40
N CYS A 49 -9.95 -15.79 -55.69
CA CYS A 49 -10.87 -16.96 -55.63
C CYS A 49 -10.92 -17.60 -54.23
N LEU A 50 -11.99 -17.43 -53.44
CA LEU A 50 -13.36 -18.03 -53.50
C LEU A 50 -13.47 -19.27 -52.58
N SER A 51 -14.45 -19.18 -51.65
CA SER A 51 -15.37 -20.23 -51.19
C SER A 51 -15.01 -21.19 -50.03
N THR A 52 -15.68 -20.93 -48.89
CA THR A 52 -16.47 -21.82 -48.00
C THR A 52 -15.85 -22.86 -47.01
N PRO A 53 -16.57 -23.19 -45.89
CA PRO A 53 -16.04 -23.87 -44.69
C PRO A 53 -16.71 -25.24 -44.32
N LEU A 54 -16.24 -25.85 -43.20
CA LEU A 54 -16.80 -26.94 -42.33
C LEU A 54 -16.06 -28.32 -42.36
N PRO A 55 -16.29 -29.28 -41.42
CA PRO A 55 -15.69 -29.39 -40.06
C PRO A 55 -15.14 -30.85 -39.81
N PRO A 56 -14.81 -31.30 -38.57
CA PRO A 56 -13.98 -32.50 -38.35
C PRO A 56 -14.75 -33.81 -38.13
N ASP A 57 -14.15 -34.92 -38.55
CA ASP A 57 -14.65 -36.29 -38.35
C ASP A 57 -14.13 -36.94 -37.05
N SER A 58 -15.10 -37.52 -36.35
CA SER A 58 -14.99 -38.44 -35.23
C SER A 58 -14.59 -39.84 -35.67
N TRP A 59 -13.73 -40.52 -34.88
CA TRP A 59 -13.65 -41.98 -34.89
C TRP A 59 -13.72 -42.53 -33.46
N ALA A 60 -14.75 -43.33 -33.21
CA ALA A 60 -14.86 -44.24 -32.08
C ALA A 60 -15.31 -45.61 -32.61
N SER A 61 -14.67 -46.68 -32.14
CA SER A 61 -15.22 -48.05 -31.92
C SER A 61 -14.07 -48.96 -31.47
N SER A 62 -14.06 -49.42 -30.21
CA SER A 62 -14.54 -50.75 -29.75
C SER A 62 -13.42 -51.81 -29.82
N SER A 63 -13.17 -52.72 -28.87
CA SER A 63 -13.85 -53.14 -27.65
C SER A 63 -13.04 -54.24 -26.92
N ALA A 64 -13.34 -54.42 -25.63
CA ALA A 64 -13.34 -55.66 -24.84
C ALA A 64 -12.03 -56.27 -24.27
N GLY A 65 -12.06 -56.47 -22.94
CA GLY A 65 -11.14 -57.36 -22.21
C GLY A 65 -11.12 -57.11 -20.69
N LYS A 66 -12.04 -57.71 -19.92
CA LYS A 66 -11.97 -57.96 -18.45
C LYS A 66 -11.29 -59.33 -18.21
N PRO A 67 -11.08 -59.84 -16.98
CA PRO A 67 -10.76 -59.24 -15.66
C PRO A 67 -9.60 -60.00 -14.93
N ARG A 68 -9.16 -59.55 -13.74
CA ARG A 68 -9.14 -60.35 -12.46
C ARG A 68 -8.31 -59.70 -11.34
N ARG A 69 -8.85 -59.82 -10.11
CA ARG A 69 -8.20 -59.56 -8.81
C ARG A 69 -7.18 -60.66 -8.48
N GLY A 70 -6.11 -60.28 -7.78
CA GLY A 70 -5.23 -61.20 -7.04
C GLY A 70 -4.50 -60.43 -5.92
N LEU A 71 -4.74 -60.83 -4.67
CA LEU A 71 -3.89 -60.49 -3.51
C LEU A 71 -2.53 -61.20 -3.65
N PHE A 72 -1.44 -60.61 -3.16
CA PHE A 72 -0.61 -61.16 -2.07
C PHE A 72 0.69 -60.35 -1.85
N ALA A 73 0.99 -60.20 -0.55
CA ALA A 73 2.29 -60.20 0.13
C ALA A 73 3.35 -59.13 -0.19
N ALA A 74 3.64 -58.36 0.86
CA ALA A 74 4.85 -57.56 1.06
C ALA A 74 6.09 -58.45 1.24
N ALA A 75 7.22 -58.00 0.69
CA ALA A 75 8.56 -58.51 0.97
C ALA A 75 9.53 -57.32 1.12
N ALA A 76 10.24 -57.29 2.25
CA ALA A 76 11.33 -56.37 2.55
C ALA A 76 12.64 -56.81 1.86
N PRO A 77 13.62 -55.89 1.72
CA PRO A 77 14.99 -56.27 2.11
C PRO A 77 15.81 -55.16 2.80
N SER A 78 16.34 -55.51 3.98
CA SER A 78 17.75 -55.46 4.43
C SER A 78 18.59 -54.16 4.52
N PRO A 79 19.62 -54.14 5.39
CA PRO A 79 19.96 -52.99 6.25
C PRO A 79 21.13 -52.12 5.76
N ALA A 80 21.17 -50.88 6.28
CA ALA A 80 22.27 -49.92 6.10
C ALA A 80 23.46 -50.21 7.05
N PRO A 81 24.71 -49.93 6.63
CA PRO A 81 25.90 -50.19 7.44
C PRO A 81 26.16 -49.11 8.51
N ALA A 82 26.79 -49.54 9.60
CA ALA A 82 27.23 -48.75 10.74
C ALA A 82 28.62 -48.11 10.53
N LEU A 83 29.00 -47.23 11.48
CA LEU A 83 30.27 -46.49 11.72
C LEU A 83 30.12 -44.99 11.37
N SER A 84 30.47 -44.02 12.22
CA SER A 84 31.49 -43.98 13.28
C SER A 84 31.14 -42.91 14.35
N GLN A 85 31.49 -43.19 15.61
CA GLN A 85 31.39 -42.24 16.74
C GLN A 85 32.53 -41.21 16.68
N PRO A 86 32.30 -39.94 17.05
CA PRO A 86 33.39 -39.01 17.33
C PRO A 86 33.94 -39.20 18.76
N PRO A 87 35.25 -38.98 18.99
CA PRO A 87 35.88 -39.22 20.27
C PRO A 87 35.54 -38.15 21.31
N SER A 88 35.47 -38.60 22.56
CA SER A 88 35.43 -37.78 23.76
C SER A 88 36.66 -36.89 23.88
N LEU A 89 36.46 -35.57 24.01
CA LEU A 89 37.46 -34.67 24.55
C LEU A 89 36.84 -33.80 25.65
N SER A 90 37.18 -34.21 26.87
CA SER A 90 37.22 -33.39 28.06
C SER A 90 38.09 -32.16 27.84
N LEU A 91 37.48 -30.97 27.81
CA LEU A 91 38.16 -29.75 28.24
C LEU A 91 37.13 -28.79 28.84
N ARG A 92 36.94 -28.90 30.15
CA ARG A 92 36.33 -27.84 30.97
C ARG A 92 37.24 -26.61 30.87
N ARG A 93 36.85 -25.65 30.02
CA ARG A 93 37.42 -24.30 30.03
C ARG A 93 36.35 -23.36 30.57
N ARG A 94 36.63 -22.78 31.75
CA ARG A 94 35.84 -21.73 32.39
C ARG A 94 35.74 -20.55 31.42
N LEU A 95 34.54 -20.27 30.93
CA LEU A 95 34.15 -18.98 30.38
C LEU A 95 32.99 -18.51 31.25
N GLY A 96 33.11 -17.26 31.70
CA GLY A 96 32.26 -16.65 32.70
C GLY A 96 30.78 -16.76 32.35
N ASP A 97 30.01 -16.91 33.42
CA ASP A 97 28.56 -16.82 33.48
C ASP A 97 28.14 -15.44 32.94
N GLN A 98 27.86 -15.35 31.64
CA GLN A 98 27.13 -14.21 31.10
C GLN A 98 25.64 -14.50 31.30
N PRO A 99 24.89 -13.62 31.97
CA PRO A 99 23.46 -13.84 32.14
C PRO A 99 22.84 -13.97 30.75
N ALA A 100 22.11 -15.07 30.52
CA ALA A 100 21.27 -15.23 29.35
C ALA A 100 20.46 -13.95 29.18
N ARG A 101 20.67 -13.23 28.05
CA ARG A 101 19.88 -12.06 27.70
C ARG A 101 18.41 -12.47 27.86
N ARG A 102 17.73 -11.85 28.83
CA ARG A 102 16.28 -11.95 28.93
C ARG A 102 15.72 -11.57 27.56
N PRO A 103 14.72 -12.29 27.02
CA PRO A 103 13.97 -11.75 25.89
C PRO A 103 13.52 -10.34 26.28
N PRO A 104 13.65 -9.35 25.37
CA PRO A 104 13.26 -7.99 25.67
C PRO A 104 11.83 -8.02 26.22
N ALA A 105 11.63 -7.36 27.36
CA ALA A 105 10.30 -7.22 27.93
C ALA A 105 9.42 -6.57 26.85
N MET A 106 8.33 -7.23 26.47
CA MET A 106 7.33 -6.66 25.59
C MET A 106 6.90 -5.31 26.21
N PRO A 107 6.82 -4.22 25.43
CA PRO A 107 6.49 -2.91 25.97
C PRO A 107 5.15 -2.93 26.69
N SER A 108 5.00 -2.03 27.67
CA SER A 108 3.93 -2.02 28.68
C SER A 108 2.51 -1.80 28.12
N SER A 109 2.36 -1.42 26.85
CA SER A 109 1.08 -1.39 26.12
C SER A 109 1.29 -1.67 24.63
N PRO A 110 0.40 -2.42 23.96
CA PRO A 110 0.51 -2.70 22.53
C PRO A 110 0.23 -1.43 21.71
N LEU A 111 1.13 -1.13 20.77
CA LEU A 111 1.00 -0.02 19.81
C LEU A 111 -0.34 -0.10 19.05
N ARG A 112 -1.15 0.95 19.12
CA ARG A 112 -2.41 1.06 18.37
C ARG A 112 -2.13 1.68 17.01
N VAL A 113 -2.26 0.87 15.97
CA VAL A 113 -1.89 1.23 14.60
C VAL A 113 -3.12 1.38 13.72
N ALA A 114 -3.17 2.43 12.91
CA ALA A 114 -4.08 2.53 11.78
C ALA A 114 -3.32 2.49 10.46
N VAL A 115 -3.78 1.70 9.49
CA VAL A 115 -3.23 1.74 8.12
C VAL A 115 -4.28 2.27 7.15
N VAL A 116 -3.93 3.28 6.36
CA VAL A 116 -4.86 4.05 5.53
C VAL A 116 -4.43 4.04 4.08
N CYS A 117 -5.36 3.69 3.18
CA CYS A 117 -5.18 3.84 1.73
C CYS A 117 -6.36 4.59 1.12
N SER A 118 -6.55 4.56 -0.21
CA SER A 118 -7.67 5.26 -0.84
C SER A 118 -9.02 4.55 -0.61
N SER A 119 -9.15 3.28 -1.03
CA SER A 119 -10.43 2.55 -1.06
C SER A 119 -10.62 1.55 0.08
N ASN A 120 -9.64 1.36 0.96
CA ASN A 120 -9.63 0.31 1.99
C ASN A 120 -9.85 -1.11 1.39
N GLN A 121 -9.15 -1.40 0.29
CA GLN A 121 -9.30 -2.65 -0.48
C GLN A 121 -8.02 -3.46 -0.56
N ASN A 122 -6.95 -2.86 -1.08
CA ASN A 122 -5.71 -3.57 -1.40
C ASN A 122 -4.63 -3.35 -0.32
N ARG A 123 -3.86 -2.25 -0.45
CA ARG A 123 -2.68 -1.91 0.38
C ARG A 123 -2.94 -1.95 1.89
N SER A 124 -3.90 -1.17 2.38
CA SER A 124 -4.20 -1.11 3.82
C SER A 124 -4.74 -2.42 4.39
N MET A 125 -5.45 -3.22 3.59
CA MET A 125 -6.01 -4.50 4.03
C MET A 125 -4.96 -5.62 4.04
N GLU A 126 -3.99 -5.59 3.12
CA GLU A 126 -2.84 -6.51 3.19
C GLU A 126 -1.98 -6.20 4.43
N ALA A 127 -1.68 -4.92 4.69
CA ALA A 127 -1.00 -4.50 5.90
C ALA A 127 -1.78 -4.88 7.17
N HIS A 128 -3.10 -4.66 7.20
CA HIS A 128 -3.96 -5.09 8.31
C HIS A 128 -3.83 -6.59 8.59
N ASN A 129 -3.92 -7.42 7.55
CA ASN A 129 -3.82 -8.87 7.65
C ASN A 129 -2.49 -9.31 8.30
N ILE A 130 -1.37 -8.74 7.86
CA ILE A 130 -0.05 -9.06 8.39
C ILE A 130 0.10 -8.58 9.83
N LEU A 131 -0.22 -7.31 10.11
CA LEU A 131 -0.11 -6.72 11.45
C LEU A 131 -0.99 -7.46 12.48
N SER A 132 -2.23 -7.79 12.11
CA SER A 132 -3.15 -8.54 12.98
C SER A 132 -2.61 -9.93 13.32
N LYS A 133 -2.05 -10.65 12.33
CA LYS A 133 -1.40 -11.96 12.57
C LYS A 133 -0.14 -11.88 13.43
N ARG A 134 0.50 -10.71 13.50
CA ARG A 134 1.67 -10.44 14.34
C ARG A 134 1.30 -9.90 15.73
N GLY A 135 0.01 -9.79 16.04
CA GLY A 135 -0.48 -9.41 17.37
C GLY A 135 -0.59 -7.91 17.62
N PHE A 136 -0.48 -7.07 16.58
CA PHE A 136 -0.71 -5.63 16.71
C PHE A 136 -2.19 -5.30 16.89
N SER A 137 -2.47 -4.25 17.66
CA SER A 137 -3.80 -3.64 17.72
C SER A 137 -4.00 -2.76 16.48
N VAL A 138 -4.48 -3.35 15.39
CA VAL A 138 -4.56 -2.68 14.08
C VAL A 138 -6.01 -2.40 13.62
N ARG A 139 -6.24 -1.22 13.06
CA ARG A 139 -7.41 -0.89 12.23
C ARG A 139 -6.97 -0.42 10.85
N SER A 140 -7.89 -0.44 9.87
CA SER A 140 -7.57 0.00 8.51
C SER A 140 -8.67 0.86 7.89
N PHE A 141 -8.28 1.85 7.08
CA PHE A 141 -9.21 2.86 6.55
C PHE A 141 -8.96 3.20 5.08
N GLY A 142 -9.94 3.89 4.51
CA GLY A 142 -9.91 4.52 3.19
C GLY A 142 -10.15 6.02 3.33
N THR A 143 -9.45 6.88 2.62
CA THR A 143 -9.73 8.34 2.59
C THR A 143 -10.61 8.75 1.42
N GLY A 144 -10.75 7.89 0.40
CA GLY A 144 -11.54 8.16 -0.80
C GLY A 144 -12.99 8.51 -0.47
N THR A 145 -13.65 9.24 -1.38
CA THR A 145 -15.10 9.52 -1.25
C THR A 145 -15.93 8.24 -1.41
N HIS A 146 -15.47 7.34 -2.29
CA HIS A 146 -16.12 6.07 -2.60
C HIS A 146 -15.06 4.98 -2.71
N VAL A 147 -15.49 3.73 -2.52
CA VAL A 147 -14.66 2.55 -2.75
C VAL A 147 -14.62 2.28 -4.25
N LYS A 148 -13.42 2.23 -4.83
CA LYS A 148 -13.22 1.95 -6.26
C LYS A 148 -12.45 0.65 -6.46
N LEU A 149 -12.95 -0.21 -7.34
CA LEU A 149 -12.29 -1.41 -7.82
C LEU A 149 -12.14 -1.35 -9.35
N PRO A 150 -11.06 -1.92 -9.93
CA PRO A 150 -10.93 -2.03 -11.38
C PRO A 150 -12.15 -2.73 -12.01
N GLY A 151 -12.51 -2.30 -13.21
CA GLY A 151 -13.55 -2.94 -14.02
C GLY A 151 -13.01 -3.39 -15.38
N PRO A 152 -13.88 -3.67 -16.37
CA PRO A 152 -13.47 -4.20 -17.67
C PRO A 152 -12.66 -3.20 -18.52
N ALA A 153 -12.71 -1.91 -18.19
CA ALA A 153 -11.93 -0.86 -18.84
C ALA A 153 -11.55 0.23 -17.83
N PRO A 154 -10.48 1.01 -18.07
CA PRO A 154 -10.02 2.06 -17.14
C PRO A 154 -11.06 3.13 -16.84
N ASP A 155 -11.93 3.45 -17.81
CA ASP A 155 -13.03 4.40 -17.69
C ASP A 155 -14.29 3.81 -17.03
N LYS A 156 -14.30 2.50 -16.73
CA LYS A 156 -15.45 1.78 -16.16
C LYS A 156 -15.10 1.08 -14.85
N PRO A 157 -14.67 1.81 -13.80
CA PRO A 157 -14.43 1.22 -12.49
C PRO A 157 -15.73 0.78 -11.83
N ASN A 158 -15.64 -0.23 -10.96
CA ASN A 158 -16.73 -0.56 -10.05
C ASN A 158 -16.65 0.36 -8.83
N VAL A 159 -17.70 1.15 -8.62
CA VAL A 159 -17.76 2.16 -7.55
C VAL A 159 -18.84 1.80 -6.55
N TYR A 160 -18.50 1.80 -5.27
CA TYR A 160 -19.39 1.45 -4.17
C TYR A 160 -19.33 2.47 -3.04
N ASP A 161 -20.41 2.59 -2.29
CA ASP A 161 -20.44 3.31 -1.02
C ASP A 161 -19.75 2.50 0.09
N PHE A 162 -19.10 3.17 1.05
CA PHE A 162 -18.43 2.53 2.20
C PHE A 162 -19.37 1.71 3.10
N LYS A 163 -20.69 1.90 3.00
CA LYS A 163 -21.69 1.07 3.68
C LYS A 163 -21.77 -0.35 3.11
N THR A 164 -21.34 -0.57 1.87
CA THR A 164 -21.39 -1.85 1.17
C THR A 164 -20.42 -2.84 1.79
N THR A 165 -20.85 -4.07 2.08
CA THR A 165 -19.95 -5.11 2.63
C THR A 165 -19.04 -5.69 1.56
N TYR A 166 -17.89 -6.24 1.95
CA TYR A 166 -17.01 -6.95 1.01
C TYR A 166 -17.69 -8.18 0.40
N ASP A 167 -18.59 -8.83 1.14
CA ASP A 167 -19.40 -9.94 0.64
C ASP A 167 -20.41 -9.50 -0.43
N GLN A 168 -21.05 -8.35 -0.25
CA GLN A 168 -21.92 -7.76 -1.28
C GLN A 168 -21.14 -7.42 -2.54
N MET A 169 -19.95 -6.79 -2.41
CA MET A 169 -19.07 -6.51 -3.54
C MET A 169 -18.64 -7.79 -4.25
N TYR A 170 -18.26 -8.83 -3.49
CA TYR A 170 -17.86 -10.13 -4.03
C TYR A 170 -18.99 -10.74 -4.88
N ASN A 171 -20.20 -10.79 -4.34
CA ASN A 171 -21.36 -11.37 -5.02
C ASN A 171 -21.80 -10.55 -6.25
N ASP A 172 -21.64 -9.21 -6.21
CA ASP A 172 -21.90 -8.35 -7.36
C ASP A 172 -20.91 -8.62 -8.51
N LEU A 173 -19.61 -8.62 -8.22
CA LEU A 173 -18.58 -8.89 -9.22
C LEU A 173 -18.66 -10.32 -9.76
N LEU A 174 -18.95 -11.30 -8.90
CA LEU A 174 -19.17 -12.68 -9.29
C LEU A 174 -20.32 -12.82 -10.30
N ARG A 175 -21.39 -12.04 -10.12
CA ARG A 175 -22.55 -12.03 -11.02
C ARG A 175 -22.26 -11.28 -12.33
N LYS A 176 -21.47 -10.20 -12.27
CA LYS A 176 -21.12 -9.39 -13.45
C LYS A 176 -20.21 -10.14 -14.42
N ASP A 177 -19.07 -10.62 -13.94
CA ASP A 177 -18.10 -11.33 -14.77
C ASP A 177 -17.12 -12.12 -13.89
N LYS A 178 -17.48 -13.36 -13.57
CA LYS A 178 -16.65 -14.23 -12.73
C LYS A 178 -15.25 -14.43 -13.31
N GLU A 179 -15.12 -14.58 -14.62
CA GLU A 179 -13.84 -14.93 -15.25
C GLU A 179 -12.87 -13.76 -15.13
N LEU A 180 -13.30 -12.56 -15.53
CA LEU A 180 -12.50 -11.33 -15.42
C LEU A 180 -12.01 -11.09 -13.98
N TYR A 181 -12.93 -11.11 -13.01
CA TYR A 181 -12.61 -10.78 -11.62
C TYR A 181 -11.89 -11.90 -10.86
N THR A 182 -11.88 -13.12 -11.41
CA THR A 182 -10.98 -14.19 -10.95
C THR A 182 -9.59 -14.00 -11.52
N GLN A 183 -9.46 -13.74 -12.82
CA GLN A 183 -8.16 -13.59 -13.50
C GLN A 183 -7.34 -12.41 -12.98
N ASN A 184 -7.99 -11.28 -12.68
CA ASN A 184 -7.31 -10.11 -12.12
C ASN A 184 -7.13 -10.18 -10.59
N GLY A 185 -7.58 -11.24 -9.93
CA GLY A 185 -7.39 -11.45 -8.48
C GLY A 185 -8.33 -10.70 -7.55
N ILE A 186 -9.27 -9.88 -8.05
CA ILE A 186 -10.15 -9.05 -7.21
C ILE A 186 -11.08 -9.91 -6.34
N LEU A 187 -11.64 -11.00 -6.87
CA LEU A 187 -12.48 -11.90 -6.06
C LEU A 187 -11.70 -12.52 -4.90
N HIS A 188 -10.44 -12.89 -5.12
CA HIS A 188 -9.57 -13.41 -4.07
C HIS A 188 -9.27 -12.33 -3.01
N MET A 189 -8.97 -11.09 -3.45
CA MET A 189 -8.77 -9.95 -2.57
C MET A 189 -10.02 -9.67 -1.69
N LEU A 190 -11.22 -9.70 -2.27
CA LEU A 190 -12.46 -9.49 -1.53
C LEU A 190 -12.74 -10.63 -0.53
N ASP A 191 -12.42 -11.88 -0.89
CA ASP A 191 -12.54 -13.01 0.02
C ASP A 191 -11.58 -12.90 1.22
N ARG A 192 -10.35 -12.41 1.00
CA ARG A 192 -9.43 -12.03 2.09
C ARG A 192 -10.05 -10.95 2.96
N ASN A 193 -10.57 -9.87 2.37
CA ASN A 193 -11.06 -8.70 3.10
C ASN A 193 -12.25 -9.04 4.01
N LYS A 194 -13.22 -9.81 3.52
CA LYS A 194 -14.40 -10.20 4.32
C LYS A 194 -14.07 -11.09 5.51
N ARG A 195 -12.94 -11.81 5.49
CA ARG A 195 -12.45 -12.61 6.64
C ARG A 195 -11.83 -11.73 7.73
N ILE A 196 -11.37 -10.53 7.38
CA ILE A 196 -10.75 -9.59 8.32
C ILE A 196 -11.83 -8.71 8.96
N LYS A 197 -12.71 -8.12 8.16
CA LYS A 197 -13.80 -7.25 8.65
C LYS A 197 -14.96 -7.20 7.64
N PRO A 198 -16.19 -6.81 8.05
CA PRO A 198 -17.37 -6.93 7.19
C PRO A 198 -17.41 -5.93 6.01
N ARG A 199 -16.89 -4.70 6.19
CA ARG A 199 -16.99 -3.63 5.19
C ARG A 199 -15.76 -2.71 5.24
N PRO A 200 -15.42 -2.02 4.14
CA PRO A 200 -14.44 -0.94 4.16
C PRO A 200 -14.94 0.22 5.02
N GLU A 201 -14.01 0.88 5.69
CA GLU A 201 -14.29 2.00 6.58
C GLU A 201 -13.59 3.25 6.08
N ARG A 202 -14.28 4.39 6.15
CA ARG A 202 -13.77 5.70 5.75
C ARG A 202 -13.12 6.40 6.94
N PHE A 203 -11.89 6.88 6.78
CA PHE A 203 -11.09 7.44 7.87
C PHE A 203 -11.76 8.67 8.52
N GLN A 204 -12.28 9.57 7.68
CA GLN A 204 -12.91 10.82 8.13
C GLN A 204 -14.18 10.62 8.98
N ASN A 205 -14.74 9.41 8.96
CA ASN A 205 -15.93 9.08 9.76
C ASN A 205 -15.56 8.38 11.09
N CYS A 206 -14.29 8.07 11.31
CA CYS A 206 -13.80 7.35 12.48
C CYS A 206 -13.28 8.31 13.56
N LYS A 207 -13.64 8.05 14.82
CA LYS A 207 -13.22 8.83 16.00
C LYS A 207 -12.30 8.07 16.95
N ASP A 208 -11.79 6.91 16.53
CA ASP A 208 -10.82 6.16 17.33
C ASP A 208 -9.48 6.89 17.43
N VAL A 209 -8.79 6.65 18.54
CA VAL A 209 -7.47 7.18 18.87
C VAL A 209 -6.42 6.12 18.57
N PHE A 210 -5.37 6.51 17.85
CA PHE A 210 -4.23 5.68 17.48
C PHE A 210 -2.93 6.31 17.98
N ASP A 211 -1.90 5.49 18.15
CA ASP A 211 -0.56 5.99 18.49
C ASP A 211 0.22 6.27 17.20
N LEU A 212 -0.01 5.44 16.17
CA LEU A 212 0.63 5.53 14.86
C LEU A 212 -0.38 5.35 13.71
N ILE A 213 -0.37 6.25 12.74
CA ILE A 213 -1.14 6.17 11.50
C ILE A 213 -0.17 6.05 10.32
N LEU A 214 -0.31 4.99 9.54
CA LEU A 214 0.49 4.73 8.34
C LEU A 214 -0.34 4.92 7.09
N THR A 215 0.10 5.79 6.19
CA THR A 215 -0.56 6.02 4.90
C THR A 215 0.20 5.36 3.75
N CYS A 216 -0.52 4.87 2.74
CA CYS A 216 0.06 4.08 1.65
C CYS A 216 0.45 4.90 0.40
N GLU A 217 0.21 6.22 0.39
CA GLU A 217 0.61 7.15 -0.67
C GLU A 217 0.47 8.60 -0.18
N GLU A 218 1.28 9.52 -0.72
CA GLU A 218 1.30 10.95 -0.34
C GLU A 218 -0.09 11.61 -0.40
N ARG A 219 -0.90 11.30 -1.43
CA ARG A 219 -2.26 11.85 -1.51
C ARG A 219 -3.15 11.42 -0.33
N VAL A 220 -2.98 10.20 0.18
CA VAL A 220 -3.73 9.70 1.34
C VAL A 220 -3.19 10.35 2.61
N TYR A 221 -1.88 10.56 2.69
CA TYR A 221 -1.23 11.31 3.76
C TYR A 221 -1.83 12.70 3.92
N ASP A 222 -1.88 13.50 2.84
CA ASP A 222 -2.44 14.85 2.85
C ASP A 222 -3.89 14.85 3.36
N GLN A 223 -4.70 13.88 2.90
CA GLN A 223 -6.10 13.76 3.30
C GLN A 223 -6.29 13.35 4.76
N VAL A 224 -5.36 12.57 5.33
CA VAL A 224 -5.37 12.22 6.75
C VAL A 224 -4.99 13.44 7.58
N VAL A 225 -3.92 14.14 7.20
CA VAL A 225 -3.42 15.32 7.92
C VAL A 225 -4.44 16.46 7.86
N GLU A 226 -5.02 16.74 6.69
CA GLU A 226 -6.09 17.74 6.53
C GLU A 226 -7.29 17.43 7.41
N ASP A 227 -7.75 16.17 7.41
CA ASP A 227 -8.89 15.75 8.21
C ASP A 227 -8.61 15.89 9.72
N LEU A 228 -7.47 15.42 10.21
CA LEU A 228 -7.09 15.53 11.62
C LEU A 228 -6.95 16.99 12.06
N ASN A 229 -6.30 17.83 11.25
CA ASN A 229 -6.14 19.26 11.56
C ASN A 229 -7.44 20.07 11.50
N SER A 230 -8.46 19.56 10.78
CA SER A 230 -9.78 20.19 10.71
C SER A 230 -10.70 19.84 11.88
N ARG A 231 -10.35 18.83 12.68
CA ARG A 231 -11.09 18.43 13.87
C ARG A 231 -10.74 19.34 15.05
N ASP A 232 -11.70 19.57 15.93
CA ASP A 232 -11.43 20.24 17.20
C ASP A 232 -10.53 19.34 18.07
N GLN A 233 -9.45 19.90 18.59
CA GLN A 233 -8.49 19.19 19.45
C GLN A 233 -9.05 19.15 20.88
N GLU A 234 -9.55 18.00 21.30
CA GLU A 234 -10.20 17.85 22.62
C GLU A 234 -9.20 17.39 23.70
N THR A 235 -8.28 16.51 23.34
CA THR A 235 -7.35 15.85 24.29
C THR A 235 -5.92 16.37 24.18
N CYS A 236 -5.57 16.98 23.05
CA CYS A 236 -4.22 17.34 22.66
C CYS A 236 -3.24 16.16 22.73
N GLN A 237 -3.73 14.91 22.62
CA GLN A 237 -2.89 13.73 22.56
C GLN A 237 -2.24 13.64 21.17
N PRO A 238 -0.91 13.52 21.06
CA PRO A 238 -0.24 13.41 19.77
C PRO A 238 -0.54 12.07 19.10
N VAL A 239 -0.54 12.09 17.77
CA VAL A 239 -0.53 10.90 16.92
C VAL A 239 0.47 11.09 15.78
N HIS A 240 1.35 10.11 15.61
CA HIS A 240 2.33 10.12 14.52
C HIS A 240 1.66 9.67 13.23
N VAL A 241 1.84 10.44 12.15
CA VAL A 241 1.38 10.10 10.81
C VAL A 241 2.60 9.91 9.92
N ILE A 242 2.75 8.72 9.35
CA ILE A 242 3.89 8.35 8.52
C ILE A 242 3.41 7.86 7.16
N ASN A 243 3.97 8.41 6.08
CA ASN A 243 3.68 7.94 4.73
C ASN A 243 4.70 6.90 4.26
N VAL A 244 4.20 5.81 3.70
CA VAL A 244 4.97 4.80 2.97
C VAL A 244 4.38 4.69 1.58
N ASP A 245 5.10 5.16 0.55
CA ASP A 245 4.62 5.04 -0.82
C ASP A 245 4.61 3.58 -1.27
N ILE A 246 3.41 3.07 -1.51
CA ILE A 246 3.16 1.69 -1.94
C ILE A 246 2.31 1.76 -3.21
N GLN A 247 2.82 1.17 -4.31
CA GLN A 247 2.07 1.12 -5.55
C GLN A 247 0.82 0.25 -5.41
N ASP A 248 -0.26 0.63 -6.09
CA ASP A 248 -1.57 -0.03 -5.94
C ASP A 248 -1.72 -1.28 -6.82
N ASN A 249 -0.89 -2.28 -6.55
CA ASN A 249 -0.98 -3.63 -7.13
C ASN A 249 -0.79 -4.68 -6.03
N HIS A 250 -1.03 -5.96 -6.32
CA HIS A 250 -1.01 -7.02 -5.30
C HIS A 250 0.40 -7.31 -4.75
N GLU A 251 1.41 -7.27 -5.62
CA GLU A 251 2.80 -7.62 -5.29
C GLU A 251 3.41 -6.54 -4.40
N GLU A 252 3.31 -5.27 -4.82
CA GLU A 252 3.78 -4.12 -4.04
C GLU A 252 2.99 -3.93 -2.75
N ALA A 253 1.67 -4.22 -2.73
CA ALA A 253 0.89 -4.22 -1.49
C ALA A 253 1.43 -5.24 -0.47
N THR A 254 1.88 -6.40 -0.94
CA THR A 254 2.46 -7.44 -0.07
C THR A 254 3.82 -7.01 0.46
N LEU A 255 4.71 -6.51 -0.41
CA LEU A 255 6.03 -6.01 -0.01
C LEU A 255 5.90 -4.82 0.96
N GLY A 256 5.02 -3.86 0.64
CA GLY A 256 4.73 -2.72 1.50
C GLY A 256 4.12 -3.11 2.85
N ALA A 257 3.28 -4.16 2.89
CA ALA A 257 2.74 -4.68 4.14
C ALA A 257 3.81 -5.31 5.04
N PHE A 258 4.82 -5.98 4.47
CA PHE A 258 5.98 -6.46 5.23
C PHE A 258 6.84 -5.31 5.75
N LEU A 259 7.11 -4.30 4.92
CA LEU A 259 7.87 -3.12 5.33
C LEU A 259 7.17 -2.36 6.47
N ILE A 260 5.86 -2.14 6.36
CA ILE A 260 5.02 -1.56 7.41
C ILE A 260 5.12 -2.38 8.70
N CYS A 261 5.06 -3.71 8.59
CA CYS A 261 5.16 -4.59 9.75
C CYS A 261 6.53 -4.49 10.43
N GLU A 262 7.61 -4.43 9.66
CA GLU A 262 8.97 -4.27 10.19
C GLU A 262 9.13 -2.92 10.88
N LEU A 263 8.65 -1.84 10.26
CA LEU A 263 8.65 -0.51 10.85
C LEU A 263 7.88 -0.47 12.18
N CYS A 264 6.67 -1.05 12.23
CA CYS A 264 5.87 -1.13 13.45
C CYS A 264 6.58 -1.93 14.55
N GLN A 265 7.30 -3.00 14.21
CA GLN A 265 8.08 -3.79 15.16
C GLN A 265 9.26 -2.99 15.72
N CYS A 266 9.99 -2.29 14.86
CA CYS A 266 11.10 -1.44 15.28
C CYS A 266 10.62 -0.33 16.22
N ILE A 267 9.54 0.38 15.87
CA ILE A 267 8.93 1.41 16.72
C ILE A 267 8.42 0.82 18.04
N GLN A 268 7.82 -0.37 18.01
CA GLN A 268 7.35 -1.01 19.24
C GLN A 268 8.51 -1.42 20.18
N HIS A 269 9.73 -1.56 19.67
CA HIS A 269 10.90 -1.93 20.47
C HIS A 269 11.67 -0.74 21.06
N THR A 270 11.30 0.50 20.73
CA THR A 270 11.91 1.69 21.36
C THR A 270 11.37 1.93 22.75
N GLU A 271 12.18 2.54 23.61
CA GLU A 271 11.75 2.94 24.94
C GLU A 271 11.00 4.27 24.89
N ASP A 272 11.41 5.18 24.00
CA ASP A 272 10.80 6.49 23.80
C ASP A 272 10.50 6.74 22.31
N MET A 273 9.27 6.40 21.89
CA MET A 273 8.82 6.59 20.51
C MET A 273 8.95 8.05 20.05
N GLU A 274 8.56 9.02 20.87
CA GLU A 274 8.48 10.42 20.44
C GLU A 274 9.87 11.01 20.11
N ASN A 275 10.90 10.56 20.83
CA ASN A 275 12.28 11.02 20.63
C ASN A 275 13.07 10.17 19.61
N GLU A 276 12.76 8.88 19.46
CA GLU A 276 13.53 7.95 18.63
C GLU A 276 12.99 7.77 17.21
N ILE A 277 11.74 8.19 16.93
CA ILE A 277 11.07 7.89 15.65
C ILE A 277 11.77 8.50 14.44
N ASP A 278 12.30 9.72 14.54
CA ASP A 278 12.97 10.39 13.41
C ASP A 278 14.30 9.70 13.06
N GLU A 279 15.08 9.26 14.06
CA GLU A 279 16.32 8.51 13.86
C GLU A 279 16.04 7.12 13.26
N LEU A 280 15.00 6.44 13.75
CA LEU A 280 14.55 5.15 13.19
C LEU A 280 14.10 5.27 11.74
N LEU A 281 13.34 6.32 11.42
CA LEU A 281 12.88 6.56 10.05
C LEU A 281 14.07 6.80 9.14
N GLN A 282 15.04 7.62 9.55
CA GLN A 282 16.26 7.85 8.77
C GLN A 282 17.04 6.56 8.52
N GLU A 283 17.20 5.69 9.53
CA GLU A 283 17.84 4.38 9.36
C GLU A 283 17.06 3.48 8.38
N PHE A 284 15.72 3.53 8.44
CA PHE A 284 14.85 2.81 7.51
C PHE A 284 14.93 3.36 6.08
N GLU A 285 15.07 4.67 5.90
CA GLU A 285 15.26 5.28 4.58
C GLU A 285 16.56 4.78 3.94
N GLU A 286 17.66 4.77 4.72
CA GLU A 286 18.96 4.28 4.25
C GLU A 286 18.93 2.78 3.89
N LYS A 287 18.25 1.96 4.69
CA LYS A 287 18.14 0.51 4.47
C LYS A 287 17.22 0.15 3.31
N SER A 288 16.06 0.81 3.21
CA SER A 288 15.01 0.46 2.25
C SER A 288 15.12 1.19 0.92
N GLY A 289 15.87 2.31 0.88
CA GLY A 289 15.93 3.21 -0.28
C GLY A 289 14.61 3.91 -0.59
N ARG A 290 13.68 3.95 0.38
CA ARG A 290 12.38 4.62 0.28
C ARG A 290 12.35 5.80 1.23
N THR A 291 11.62 6.85 0.87
CA THR A 291 11.42 8.04 1.71
C THR A 291 10.16 7.88 2.56
N PHE A 292 10.22 8.33 3.81
CA PHE A 292 9.09 8.34 4.73
C PHE A 292 8.74 9.78 5.10
N LEU A 293 7.53 10.23 4.74
CA LEU A 293 7.03 11.51 5.25
C LEU A 293 6.56 11.29 6.68
N HIS A 294 6.86 12.22 7.58
CA HIS A 294 6.47 12.13 8.98
C HIS A 294 5.93 13.48 9.47
N THR A 295 4.80 13.44 10.18
CA THR A 295 4.28 14.56 10.95
C THR A 295 3.53 14.09 12.18
N VAL A 296 3.20 15.03 13.06
CA VAL A 296 2.39 14.78 14.26
C VAL A 296 1.11 15.59 14.15
N CYS A 297 -0.02 14.92 14.36
CA CYS A 297 -1.33 15.55 14.55
C CYS A 297 -1.78 15.41 16.00
N PHE A 298 -2.87 16.09 16.39
CA PHE A 298 -3.38 16.07 17.76
C PHE A 298 -4.88 15.76 17.76
N TYR A 299 -5.32 14.92 18.70
CA TYR A 299 -6.73 14.57 18.93
C TYR A 299 -7.46 15.55 19.85
#